data_AF-A0A7V0VZV8-F1
#
_entry.id   AF-A0A7V0VZV8-F1
#
_cell.length_a   1.000
_cell.length_b   1.000
_cell.length_c   1.000
_cell.angle_alpha   90.00
_cell.angle_beta   90.00
_cell.angle_gamma   90.00
#
_symmetry.space_group_name_H-M   'P 1'
#
loop_
_entity.id
_entity.type
_entity.pdbx_description
1 polymer ?
#
loop_
_entity_poly.entity_id
_entity_poly.type
_entity_poly.pdbx_seq_one_letter_code
_entity_poly.pdbx_strand_id
1 'polypeptide(L)'
;NPDKIVISPGPCTPMEAGISNDVIARFAGKIPILGVCLGHQCIGHVFGGKIVRADRLMHGKTSMIYHDGKTIFEGLDNPFPATRYHSLIIKPETLPDCLTVNAWTEQDEIMGVKHKQYPLWGVQFHPESILTTEGKKLLQNFIAI
;
A
#
# COMPACT_ATOMS: atom_id res chain seq x y z
N ASN A 1 14.64 -18.45 4.96
CA ASN A 1 13.62 -18.34 3.89
C ASN A 1 12.30 -17.93 4.55
N PRO A 2 11.92 -16.65 4.49
CA PRO A 2 10.63 -16.20 5.02
C PRO A 2 9.49 -16.61 4.06
N ASP A 3 8.31 -16.90 4.61
CA ASP A 3 7.13 -17.24 3.80
C ASP A 3 6.48 -15.98 3.20
N LYS A 4 6.62 -14.83 3.87
CA LYS A 4 6.01 -13.54 3.51
C LYS A 4 6.92 -12.38 3.91
N ILE A 5 6.83 -11.27 3.21
CA ILE A 5 7.57 -10.04 3.49
C ILE A 5 6.58 -8.90 3.71
N VAL A 6 6.73 -8.18 4.83
CA VAL A 6 6.02 -6.92 5.09
C VAL A 6 7.05 -5.80 5.13
N ILE A 7 6.81 -4.74 4.37
CA ILE A 7 7.69 -3.57 4.27
C ILE A 7 6.93 -2.37 4.83
N SER A 8 7.34 -1.90 6.00
CA SER A 8 6.73 -0.77 6.71
C SER A 8 7.79 0.12 7.39
N PRO A 9 8.76 0.68 6.63
CA PRO A 9 9.82 1.51 7.20
C PRO A 9 9.27 2.81 7.81
N GLY A 10 10.08 3.41 8.69
CA GLY A 10 9.81 4.69 9.35
C GLY A 10 9.77 5.89 8.39
N PRO A 11 9.61 7.12 8.89
CA PRO A 11 9.33 8.30 8.06
C PRO A 11 10.53 8.69 7.20
N CYS A 12 10.43 8.57 5.88
CA CYS A 12 11.39 9.06 4.90
C CYS A 12 10.75 9.11 3.50
N THR A 13 11.50 9.48 2.47
CA THR A 13 11.13 9.21 1.08
C THR A 13 11.59 7.82 0.63
N PRO A 14 11.04 7.24 -0.46
CA PRO A 14 11.54 5.96 -1.00
C PRO A 14 13.04 5.96 -1.30
N MET A 15 13.63 7.12 -1.62
CA MET A 15 15.07 7.25 -1.88
C MET A 15 15.92 7.05 -0.62
N GLU A 16 15.31 7.22 0.56
CA GLU A 16 15.95 7.13 1.87
C GLU A 16 15.49 5.90 2.66
N ALA A 17 14.63 5.05 2.06
CA ALA A 17 13.99 3.90 2.70
C ALA A 17 14.94 2.70 2.94
N GLY A 18 16.26 2.95 2.99
CA GLY A 18 17.30 1.92 3.13
C GLY A 18 17.19 0.86 2.05
N ILE A 19 17.20 -0.42 2.46
CA ILE A 19 17.17 -1.58 1.57
C ILE A 19 15.77 -1.90 1.01
N SER A 20 14.73 -1.13 1.34
CA SER A 20 13.34 -1.47 1.03
C SER A 20 13.10 -1.65 -0.47
N ASN A 21 13.65 -0.76 -1.29
CA ASN A 21 13.54 -0.84 -2.76
C ASN A 21 14.23 -2.10 -3.29
N ASP A 22 15.43 -2.40 -2.79
CA ASP A 22 16.21 -3.57 -3.19
C ASP A 22 15.50 -4.88 -2.82
N VAL A 23 14.87 -4.93 -1.65
CA VAL A 23 14.06 -6.08 -1.20
C VAL A 23 12.88 -6.29 -2.15
N ILE A 24 12.15 -5.23 -2.50
CA ILE A 24 11.02 -5.33 -3.44
C ILE A 24 11.51 -5.84 -4.80
N ALA A 25 12.54 -5.20 -5.37
CA ALA A 25 13.08 -5.57 -6.67
C ALA A 25 13.62 -7.02 -6.68
N ARG A 26 14.22 -7.47 -5.58
CA ARG A 26 14.80 -8.81 -5.46
C ARG A 26 13.76 -9.91 -5.30
N PHE A 27 12.70 -9.67 -4.54
CA PHE A 27 11.75 -10.70 -4.11
C PHE A 27 10.36 -10.63 -4.77
N ALA A 28 10.05 -9.57 -5.52
CA ALA A 28 8.84 -9.52 -6.33
C ALA A 28 8.74 -10.76 -7.24
N GLY A 29 7.57 -11.41 -7.25
CA GLY A 29 7.32 -12.64 -7.99
C GLY A 29 7.92 -13.91 -7.36
N LYS A 30 8.60 -13.82 -6.21
CA LYS A 30 9.19 -14.98 -5.51
C LYS A 30 8.59 -15.22 -4.14
N ILE A 31 8.37 -14.16 -3.37
CA ILE A 31 7.77 -14.21 -2.03
C ILE A 31 6.64 -13.18 -2.01
N PRO A 32 5.47 -13.49 -1.40
CA PRO A 32 4.41 -12.50 -1.22
C PRO A 32 4.89 -11.26 -0.45
N ILE A 33 4.59 -10.07 -0.97
CA ILE A 33 5.01 -8.79 -0.39
C ILE A 33 3.79 -7.92 -0.08
N LEU A 34 3.74 -7.38 1.15
CA LEU A 34 2.83 -6.29 1.53
C LEU A 34 3.64 -5.03 1.90
N GLY A 35 3.48 -3.96 1.14
CA GLY A 35 4.02 -2.64 1.48
C GLY A 35 2.98 -1.81 2.23
N VAL A 36 3.35 -1.26 3.39
CA VAL A 36 2.48 -0.37 4.19
C VAL A 36 3.09 1.02 4.20
N CYS A 37 2.27 2.04 3.94
CA CYS A 37 2.69 3.45 4.00
C CYS A 37 3.91 3.74 3.10
N LEU A 38 5.10 3.94 3.67
CA LEU A 38 6.33 4.12 2.88
C LEU A 38 6.66 2.86 2.05
N GLY A 39 6.32 1.66 2.52
CA GLY A 39 6.47 0.44 1.71
C GLY A 39 5.57 0.43 0.46
N HIS A 40 4.36 0.98 0.55
CA HIS A 40 3.49 1.17 -0.61
C HIS A 40 4.10 2.17 -1.61
N GLN A 41 4.71 3.25 -1.11
CA GLN A 41 5.41 4.22 -1.94
C GLN A 41 6.67 3.62 -2.59
N CYS A 42 7.41 2.78 -1.87
CA CYS A 42 8.55 2.05 -2.42
C CYS A 42 8.12 1.10 -3.53
N ILE A 43 6.98 0.41 -3.39
CA ILE A 43 6.39 -0.40 -4.47
C ILE A 43 6.14 0.47 -5.71
N GLY A 44 5.42 1.59 -5.54
CA GLY A 44 5.18 2.52 -6.65
C GLY A 44 6.47 2.96 -7.31
N HIS A 45 7.48 3.35 -6.52
CA HIS A 45 8.78 3.82 -6.99
C HIS A 45 9.57 2.74 -7.76
N VAL A 46 9.70 1.54 -7.20
CA VAL A 46 10.47 0.42 -7.80
C VAL A 46 9.94 0.04 -9.17
N PHE A 47 8.63 0.12 -9.39
CA PHE A 47 8.01 -0.17 -10.67
C PHE A 47 7.89 1.05 -11.61
N GLY A 48 8.47 2.19 -11.26
CA GLY A 48 8.57 3.38 -12.12
C GLY A 48 7.54 4.47 -11.88
N GLY A 49 6.66 4.32 -10.89
CA GLY A 49 5.74 5.37 -10.44
C GLY A 49 6.46 6.53 -9.75
N LYS A 50 5.97 7.75 -9.95
CA LYS A 50 6.50 8.94 -9.25
C LYS A 50 5.80 9.10 -7.90
N ILE A 51 6.59 9.36 -6.86
CA ILE A 51 6.08 9.71 -5.54
C ILE A 51 6.11 11.22 -5.39
N VAL A 52 4.95 11.82 -5.15
CA VAL A 52 4.76 13.27 -5.08
C VAL A 52 4.10 13.66 -3.76
N ARG A 53 4.20 14.94 -3.39
CA ARG A 53 3.43 15.45 -2.26
C ARG A 53 1.94 15.38 -2.58
N ALA A 54 1.17 14.90 -1.61
CA ALA A 54 -0.28 14.97 -1.70
C ALA A 54 -0.73 16.43 -1.63
N ASP A 55 -1.75 16.79 -2.40
CA ASP A 55 -2.35 18.13 -2.35
C ASP A 55 -2.95 18.42 -0.97
N ARG A 56 -3.35 17.36 -0.24
CA ARG A 56 -3.93 17.44 1.10
C ARG A 56 -3.04 16.70 2.10
N LEU A 57 -2.53 17.43 3.09
CA LEU A 57 -1.80 16.83 4.20
C LEU A 57 -2.78 16.16 5.17
N MET A 58 -2.58 14.86 5.40
CA MET A 58 -3.38 14.05 6.32
C MET A 58 -2.48 13.56 7.46
N HIS A 59 -2.69 14.08 8.67
CA HIS A 59 -1.93 13.69 9.86
C HIS A 59 -2.90 13.23 10.96
N GLY A 60 -2.90 11.94 11.27
CA GLY A 60 -3.75 11.36 12.31
C GLY A 60 -5.25 11.46 12.02
N LYS A 61 -5.63 11.59 10.76
CA LYS A 61 -7.04 11.64 10.32
C LYS A 61 -7.45 10.28 9.76
N THR A 62 -8.72 9.94 9.95
CA THR A 62 -9.34 8.81 9.27
C THR A 62 -9.86 9.24 7.91
N SER A 63 -9.90 8.31 6.97
CA SER A 63 -10.56 8.47 5.67
C SER A 63 -11.30 7.19 5.33
N MET A 64 -12.42 7.33 4.63
CA MET A 64 -13.13 6.19 4.07
C MET A 64 -12.33 5.65 2.87
N ILE A 65 -11.99 4.37 2.94
CA ILE A 65 -11.23 3.66 1.92
C ILE A 65 -12.18 2.76 1.15
N TYR A 66 -12.31 3.04 -0.14
CA TYR A 66 -13.01 2.18 -1.10
C TYR A 66 -12.03 1.19 -1.70
N HIS A 67 -12.50 0.01 -2.10
CA HIS A 67 -11.63 -1.03 -2.67
C HIS A 67 -12.33 -1.96 -3.65
N ASP A 68 -11.54 -2.79 -4.35
CA ASP A 68 -12.03 -3.77 -5.33
C ASP A 68 -12.64 -5.04 -4.72
N GLY A 69 -12.46 -5.25 -3.41
CA GLY A 69 -13.03 -6.36 -2.64
C GLY A 69 -12.35 -7.70 -2.90
N LYS A 70 -11.14 -7.68 -3.47
CA LYS A 70 -10.42 -8.89 -3.88
C LYS A 70 -9.16 -9.08 -3.06
N THR A 71 -8.71 -10.33 -2.93
CA THR A 71 -7.42 -10.69 -2.33
C THR A 71 -7.29 -10.15 -0.90
N ILE A 72 -6.36 -9.24 -0.62
CA ILE A 72 -6.20 -8.65 0.71
C ILE A 72 -7.44 -7.88 1.19
N PHE A 73 -8.31 -7.46 0.28
CA PHE A 73 -9.57 -6.75 0.58
C PHE A 73 -10.81 -7.67 0.62
N GLU A 74 -10.64 -8.98 0.56
CA GLU A 74 -11.77 -9.91 0.53
C GLU A 74 -12.59 -9.90 1.83
N GLY A 75 -13.89 -9.71 1.69
CA GLY A 75 -14.84 -9.68 2.80
C GLY A 75 -14.75 -8.46 3.71
N LEU A 76 -13.94 -7.44 3.38
CA LEU A 76 -13.91 -6.17 4.12
C LEU A 76 -15.13 -5.31 3.78
N ASP A 77 -15.55 -4.47 4.73
CA ASP A 77 -16.56 -3.43 4.50
C ASP A 77 -16.08 -2.43 3.45
N ASN A 78 -16.98 -1.97 2.57
CA ASN A 78 -16.64 -1.08 1.46
C ASN A 78 -17.59 0.14 1.41
N PRO A 79 -17.15 1.35 1.81
CA PRO A 79 -15.82 1.66 2.31
C PRO A 79 -15.62 1.30 3.80
N PHE A 80 -14.37 1.29 4.27
CA PHE A 80 -14.04 1.21 5.69
C PHE A 80 -13.17 2.39 6.16
N PRO A 81 -13.26 2.81 7.44
CA PRO A 81 -12.39 3.85 7.98
C PRO A 81 -10.96 3.33 8.20
N ALA A 82 -9.97 4.05 7.65
CA ALA A 82 -8.56 3.77 7.88
C ALA A 82 -7.76 5.01 8.27
N THR A 83 -6.71 4.78 9.05
CA THR A 83 -5.84 5.86 9.55
C THR A 83 -4.80 6.28 8.52
N ARG A 84 -4.62 7.60 8.34
CA ARG A 84 -3.63 8.16 7.41
C ARG A 84 -2.65 9.12 8.10
N TYR A 85 -1.37 9.01 7.71
CA TYR A 85 -0.28 9.82 8.24
C TYR A 85 0.63 10.41 7.14
N HIS A 86 0.18 10.41 5.88
CA HIS A 86 1.08 10.55 4.73
C HIS A 86 1.06 11.96 4.15
N SER A 87 2.25 12.45 3.81
CA SER A 87 2.47 13.65 3.02
C SER A 87 2.80 13.34 1.56
N LEU A 88 3.08 12.06 1.24
CA LEU A 88 3.49 11.58 -0.07
C LEU A 88 2.53 10.50 -0.58
N ILE A 89 2.28 10.49 -1.89
CA ILE A 89 1.42 9.52 -2.58
C ILE A 89 2.03 9.13 -3.93
N ILE A 90 1.57 8.00 -4.48
CA ILE A 90 1.85 7.63 -5.87
C ILE A 90 1.07 8.59 -6.79
N LYS A 91 1.76 9.24 -7.73
CA LYS A 91 1.14 10.11 -8.72
C LYS A 91 0.34 9.28 -9.75
N PRO A 92 -1.00 9.42 -9.82
CA PRO A 92 -1.85 8.55 -10.65
C PRO A 92 -1.46 8.50 -12.13
N GLU A 93 -1.08 9.64 -12.72
CA GLU A 93 -0.72 9.73 -14.15
C GLU A 93 0.60 9.03 -14.48
N THR A 94 1.33 8.60 -13.46
CA THR A 94 2.61 7.89 -13.60
C THR A 94 2.53 6.45 -13.14
N LEU A 95 1.33 5.96 -12.80
CA LEU A 95 1.16 4.59 -12.36
C LEU A 95 1.56 3.64 -13.52
N PRO A 96 2.55 2.77 -13.32
CA PRO A 96 3.02 1.88 -14.37
C PRO A 96 1.98 0.80 -14.70
N ASP A 97 1.96 0.35 -15.96
CA ASP A 97 1.01 -0.66 -16.45
C ASP A 97 1.07 -1.99 -15.71
N CYS A 98 2.15 -2.29 -15.00
CA CYS A 98 2.26 -3.52 -14.20
C CYS A 98 1.52 -3.46 -12.87
N LEU A 99 1.15 -2.26 -12.40
CA LEU A 99 0.36 -2.04 -11.19
C LEU A 99 -1.11 -1.76 -11.54
N THR A 100 -2.00 -2.05 -10.59
CA THR A 100 -3.43 -1.74 -10.69
C THR A 100 -3.88 -1.17 -9.36
N VAL A 101 -4.59 -0.04 -9.39
CA VAL A 101 -5.22 0.53 -8.20
C VAL A 101 -6.30 -0.43 -7.73
N ASN A 102 -6.26 -0.81 -6.46
CA ASN A 102 -7.26 -1.68 -5.83
C ASN A 102 -7.85 -1.11 -4.54
N ALA A 103 -7.43 0.08 -4.12
CA ALA A 103 -8.13 0.89 -3.13
C ALA A 103 -7.91 2.39 -3.36
N TRP A 104 -8.92 3.21 -3.02
CA TRP A 104 -8.92 4.66 -3.25
C TRP A 104 -9.78 5.41 -2.20
N THR A 105 -9.69 6.74 -2.15
CA THR A 105 -10.62 7.60 -1.39
C THR A 105 -11.70 8.19 -2.30
N GLU A 106 -12.70 8.87 -1.74
CA GLU A 106 -13.73 9.61 -2.52
C GLU A 106 -13.15 10.70 -3.44
N GLN A 107 -11.90 11.11 -3.21
CA GLN A 107 -11.20 12.10 -4.02
C GLN A 107 -10.22 11.46 -5.01
N ASP A 108 -10.41 10.16 -5.29
CA ASP A 108 -9.60 9.37 -6.21
C ASP A 108 -8.10 9.29 -5.83
N GLU A 109 -7.77 9.52 -4.54
CA GLU A 109 -6.40 9.32 -4.07
C GLU A 109 -6.11 7.82 -3.98
N ILE A 110 -4.98 7.37 -4.55
CA ILE A 110 -4.56 5.98 -4.52
C ILE A 110 -4.27 5.55 -3.07
N MET A 111 -5.05 4.59 -2.58
CA MET A 111 -4.90 4.00 -1.24
C MET A 111 -4.42 2.56 -1.26
N GLY A 112 -4.48 1.91 -2.42
CA GLY A 112 -4.03 0.55 -2.62
C GLY A 112 -3.58 0.31 -4.05
N VAL A 113 -2.49 -0.43 -4.20
CA VAL A 113 -2.05 -0.99 -5.47
C VAL A 113 -1.78 -2.48 -5.34
N LYS A 114 -1.94 -3.21 -6.44
CA LYS A 114 -1.47 -4.59 -6.59
C LYS A 114 -0.70 -4.77 -7.89
N HIS A 115 0.29 -5.66 -7.91
CA HIS A 115 0.93 -6.06 -9.15
C HIS A 115 0.02 -7.00 -9.95
N LYS A 116 -0.04 -6.85 -11.27
CA LYS A 116 -0.92 -7.66 -12.14
C LYS A 116 -0.52 -9.14 -12.19
N GLN A 117 0.76 -9.44 -11.96
CA GLN A 117 1.32 -10.79 -12.11
C GLN A 117 1.92 -11.38 -10.83
N TYR A 118 2.22 -10.56 -9.82
CA TYR A 118 2.98 -10.99 -8.65
C TYR A 118 2.10 -10.88 -7.41
N PRO A 119 2.30 -11.75 -6.39
CA PRO A 119 1.63 -11.61 -5.11
C PRO A 119 2.24 -10.43 -4.33
N LEU A 120 1.97 -9.21 -4.80
CA LEU A 120 2.53 -7.98 -4.28
C LEU A 120 1.43 -6.94 -4.19
N TRP A 121 1.26 -6.41 -2.98
CA TRP A 121 0.28 -5.39 -2.67
C TRP A 121 0.94 -4.25 -1.89
N GLY A 122 0.44 -3.05 -2.09
CA GLY A 122 0.80 -1.90 -1.28
C GLY A 122 -0.45 -1.20 -0.79
N VAL A 123 -0.53 -0.89 0.50
CA VAL A 123 -1.59 -0.05 1.08
C VAL A 123 -0.99 1.24 1.62
N GLN A 124 -1.61 2.37 1.28
CA GLN A 124 -1.11 3.67 1.70
C GLN A 124 -1.42 3.92 3.17
N PHE A 125 -2.53 3.42 3.71
CA PHE A 125 -2.94 3.54 5.12
C PHE A 125 -2.28 2.49 6.02
N HIS A 126 -2.45 2.64 7.32
CA HIS A 126 -1.86 1.75 8.35
C HIS A 126 -2.89 0.71 8.83
N PRO A 127 -2.89 -0.54 8.32
CA PRO A 127 -3.77 -1.61 8.79
C PRO A 127 -3.46 -2.07 10.22
N GLU A 128 -2.28 -1.77 10.74
CA GLU A 128 -1.88 -2.06 12.12
C GLU A 128 -2.43 -1.06 13.15
N SER A 129 -2.92 0.10 12.69
CA SER A 129 -3.47 1.13 13.57
C SER A 129 -4.79 0.68 14.19
N ILE A 130 -4.98 0.98 15.49
CA ILE A 130 -6.23 0.71 16.23
C ILE A 130 -7.44 1.38 15.57
N LEU A 131 -7.23 2.52 14.92
CA LEU A 131 -8.28 3.29 14.27
C LEU A 131 -8.65 2.76 12.87
N THR A 132 -7.98 1.70 12.39
CA THR A 132 -8.33 1.02 11.13
C THR A 132 -9.14 -0.23 11.44
N THR A 133 -10.46 -0.15 11.33
CA THR A 133 -11.39 -1.20 11.82
C THR A 133 -11.18 -2.55 11.14
N GLU A 134 -10.93 -2.54 9.83
CA GLU A 134 -10.75 -3.74 9.02
C GLU A 134 -9.29 -4.23 8.94
N GLY A 135 -8.36 -3.55 9.63
CA GLY A 135 -6.93 -3.76 9.50
C GLY A 135 -6.48 -5.19 9.83
N LYS A 136 -7.04 -5.78 10.89
CA LYS A 136 -6.74 -7.18 11.27
C LYS A 136 -7.17 -8.18 10.21
N LYS A 137 -8.36 -7.99 9.61
CA LYS A 137 -8.88 -8.86 8.57
C LYS A 137 -8.07 -8.76 7.29
N LEU A 138 -7.65 -7.55 6.91
CA LEU A 138 -6.73 -7.33 5.79
C LEU A 138 -5.41 -8.11 5.98
N LEU A 139 -4.82 -8.03 7.17
CA LEU A 139 -3.58 -8.75 7.48
C LEU A 139 -3.80 -10.27 7.49
N GLN A 140 -4.94 -10.76 8.00
CA GLN A 140 -5.30 -12.18 7.93
C GLN A 140 -5.42 -12.67 6.48
N ASN A 141 -6.09 -11.89 5.62
CA ASN A 141 -6.19 -12.19 4.20
C ASN A 141 -4.81 -12.27 3.56
N PHE A 142 -3.89 -11.34 3.88
CA PHE A 142 -2.51 -11.39 3.38
C PHE A 142 -1.75 -12.63 3.89
N ILE A 143 -1.92 -13.01 5.15
CA ILE A 143 -1.26 -14.19 5.75
C ILE A 143 -1.77 -15.50 5.14
N ALA A 144 -3.03 -15.54 4.68
CA ALA A 144 -3.66 -16.71 4.08
C ALA A 144 -3.27 -16.99 2.62
N ILE A 145 -2.60 -16.03 1.95
CA ILE A 145 -2.05 -16.18 0.59
C ILE A 145 -0.83 -17.09 0.59
#